data_AF-A0A6P0YB75-F1
#
_entry.id   AF-A0A6P0YB75-F1
#
_cell.length_a   1.000
_cell.length_b   1.000
_cell.length_c   1.000
_cell.angle_alpha   90.00
_cell.angle_beta   90.00
_cell.angle_gamma   90.00
#
_symmetry.space_group_name_H-M   'P 1'
#
loop_
_entity.id
_entity.type
_entity.pdbx_description
1 polymer ?
#
loop_
_entity_poly.entity_id
_entity_poly.type
_entity_poly.pdbx_seq_one_letter_code
_entity_poly.pdbx_strand_id
1 'polypeptide(L)'
;MADQWTPWVNQNNEILLAQQQVCQLQSSPADSRAGVDFRDQPNGGRNIAFFNNGTSVTVINRSNDGQWTQVTGPNNSQGWVYTPYLQNCNTRSGSQLPDTGDRTGGVPVGTICRAIGSPEYPNIPVRDFPNAKGYNMPFNFAKNTPLRVTEPPAGQESQSKWVYVQSVQTPQQMGWVWRPYIQCN
;
A
#
# COMPACT_ATOMS: atom_id res chain seq x y z
N MET A 1 -38.26 49.18 -4.59
CA MET A 1 -37.15 48.41 -4.03
C MET A 1 -37.65 46.98 -3.97
N ALA A 2 -37.31 46.17 -4.97
CA ALA A 2 -37.82 44.80 -5.13
C ALA A 2 -36.70 43.85 -4.71
N ASP A 3 -36.92 43.13 -3.60
CA ASP A 3 -35.98 42.13 -3.11
C ASP A 3 -35.95 40.93 -4.05
N GLN A 4 -34.76 40.68 -4.60
CA GLN A 4 -34.47 39.54 -5.45
C GLN A 4 -34.46 38.26 -4.62
N TRP A 5 -35.37 37.35 -4.94
CA TRP A 5 -35.39 35.99 -4.43
C TRP A 5 -34.25 35.20 -5.11
N THR A 6 -33.14 34.96 -4.41
CA THR A 6 -32.16 33.95 -4.80
C THR A 6 -32.54 32.62 -4.16
N PRO A 7 -32.70 31.52 -4.92
CA PRO A 7 -32.82 30.21 -4.29
C PRO A 7 -31.51 29.89 -3.59
N TRP A 8 -31.60 29.44 -2.34
CA TRP A 8 -30.49 28.77 -1.67
C TRP A 8 -30.08 27.56 -2.51
N VAL A 9 -29.00 27.69 -3.28
CA VAL A 9 -28.30 26.53 -3.81
C VAL A 9 -27.59 25.92 -2.62
N ASN A 10 -28.26 24.99 -1.94
CA ASN A 10 -27.59 24.08 -1.02
C ASN A 10 -26.45 23.43 -1.80
N GLN A 11 -25.21 23.77 -1.48
CA GLN A 11 -23.98 23.16 -2.02
C GLN A 11 -23.86 21.66 -1.71
N ASN A 12 -24.90 21.05 -1.14
CA ASN A 12 -25.01 19.64 -0.84
C ASN A 12 -25.58 18.82 -2.02
N ASN A 13 -25.78 19.44 -3.19
CA ASN A 13 -26.24 18.78 -4.42
C ASN A 13 -25.11 18.40 -5.40
N GLU A 14 -23.88 18.25 -4.91
CA GLU A 14 -22.91 17.37 -5.58
C GLU A 14 -23.25 15.91 -5.21
N ILE A 15 -24.22 15.38 -5.96
CA ILE A 15 -24.36 14.00 -6.41
C ILE A 15 -23.66 12.96 -5.52
N LEU A 16 -24.45 12.07 -4.91
CA LEU A 16 -24.02 10.73 -4.48
C LEU A 16 -23.35 9.98 -5.66
N LEU A 17 -22.11 10.31 -5.99
CA LEU A 17 -21.21 9.42 -6.68
C LEU A 17 -20.79 8.44 -5.59
N ALA A 18 -21.23 7.19 -5.70
CA ALA A 18 -20.65 6.09 -4.93
C ALA A 18 -19.13 6.33 -4.90
N GLN A 19 -18.55 6.53 -3.71
CA GLN A 19 -17.14 6.86 -3.54
C GLN A 19 -16.30 5.67 -4.04
N GLN A 20 -16.11 5.61 -5.35
CA GLN A 20 -15.38 4.58 -6.04
C GLN A 20 -13.91 4.83 -5.77
N GLN A 21 -13.36 4.07 -4.83
CA GLN A 21 -11.94 4.09 -4.52
C GLN A 21 -11.16 3.67 -5.77
N VAL A 22 -10.47 4.62 -6.38
CA VAL A 22 -9.51 4.43 -7.47
C VAL A 22 -8.13 4.27 -6.89
N CYS A 23 -7.39 3.26 -7.32
CA CYS A 23 -6.01 3.00 -6.95
C CYS A 23 -5.15 2.83 -8.20
N GLN A 24 -3.83 2.89 -8.05
CA GLN A 24 -2.87 2.48 -9.07
C GLN A 24 -2.32 1.08 -8.78
N LEU A 25 -2.12 0.31 -9.85
CA LEU A 25 -1.43 -0.97 -9.76
C LEU A 25 0.07 -0.76 -9.60
N GLN A 26 0.66 -1.45 -8.64
CA GLN A 26 2.11 -1.47 -8.44
C GLN A 26 2.55 -2.86 -7.97
N SER A 27 3.29 -3.54 -8.84
CA SER A 27 3.99 -4.78 -8.52
C SER A 27 5.31 -4.49 -7.79
N SER A 28 5.98 -5.56 -7.34
CA SER A 28 7.32 -5.46 -6.77
C SER A 28 8.28 -4.76 -7.74
N PRO A 29 9.11 -3.80 -7.29
CA PRO A 29 10.12 -3.17 -8.15
C PRO A 29 11.12 -4.17 -8.76
N ALA A 30 11.40 -5.28 -8.08
CA ALA A 30 12.23 -6.34 -8.62
C ALA A 30 11.48 -7.32 -9.56
N ASP A 31 10.15 -7.19 -9.74
CA ASP A 31 9.45 -7.94 -10.78
C ASP A 31 9.79 -7.36 -12.15
N SER A 32 10.52 -8.12 -12.96
CA SER A 32 10.96 -7.70 -14.30
C SER A 32 9.81 -7.50 -15.28
N ARG A 33 8.59 -7.97 -14.97
CA ARG A 33 7.40 -7.74 -15.80
C ARG A 33 6.79 -6.36 -15.60
N ALA A 34 7.11 -5.68 -14.49
CA ALA A 34 6.64 -4.33 -14.16
C ALA A 34 5.11 -4.14 -14.27
N GLY A 35 4.34 -5.11 -13.79
CA GLY A 35 2.88 -5.07 -13.85
C GLY A 35 2.18 -6.17 -13.04
N VAL A 36 0.86 -6.15 -13.07
CA VAL A 36 -0.02 -6.97 -12.23
C VAL A 36 -0.97 -7.80 -13.10
N ASP A 37 -1.08 -9.08 -12.76
CA ASP A 37 -2.03 -10.01 -13.35
C ASP A 37 -3.43 -9.81 -12.75
N PHE A 38 -4.44 -9.69 -13.60
CA PHE A 38 -5.85 -9.81 -13.25
C PHE A 38 -6.28 -11.28 -13.31
N ARG A 39 -7.11 -11.70 -12.36
CA ARG A 39 -7.66 -13.05 -12.30
C ARG A 39 -9.17 -13.07 -12.40
N ASP A 40 -9.70 -14.18 -12.89
CA ASP A 40 -11.15 -14.43 -12.93
C ASP A 40 -11.74 -14.69 -11.53
N GLN A 41 -10.95 -15.27 -10.63
CA GLN A 41 -11.31 -15.56 -9.25
C GLN A 41 -10.17 -15.19 -8.28
N PRO A 42 -10.50 -14.86 -7.02
CA PRO A 42 -9.49 -14.69 -5.98
C PRO A 42 -8.81 -16.04 -5.71
N ASN A 43 -7.55 -16.01 -5.27
CA ASN A 43 -6.73 -17.15 -4.83
C ASN A 43 -6.86 -18.44 -5.68
N GLY A 44 -5.93 -18.64 -6.62
CA GLY A 44 -5.89 -19.85 -7.46
C GLY A 44 -6.68 -19.74 -8.78
N GLY A 45 -7.40 -18.63 -8.99
CA GLY A 45 -7.98 -18.28 -10.29
C GLY A 45 -6.95 -18.12 -11.41
N ARG A 46 -7.42 -18.24 -12.65
CA ARG A 46 -6.61 -18.12 -13.87
C ARG A 46 -6.36 -16.64 -14.20
N ASN A 47 -5.18 -16.36 -14.74
CA ASN A 47 -4.87 -15.05 -15.30
C ASN A 47 -5.71 -14.77 -16.56
N ILE A 48 -6.41 -13.64 -16.57
CA ILE A 48 -7.26 -13.18 -17.66
C ILE A 48 -6.78 -11.89 -18.33
N ALA A 49 -5.89 -11.13 -17.70
CA ALA A 49 -5.28 -9.93 -18.26
C ALA A 49 -4.03 -9.51 -17.47
N PHE A 50 -3.16 -8.72 -18.10
CA PHE A 50 -1.98 -8.13 -17.46
C PHE A 50 -1.97 -6.62 -17.70
N PHE A 51 -1.72 -5.85 -16.65
CA PHE A 51 -1.65 -4.40 -16.71
C PHE A 51 -0.33 -3.88 -16.12
N ASN A 52 0.26 -2.90 -16.78
CA ASN A 52 1.50 -2.29 -16.33
C ASN A 52 1.31 -1.52 -15.01
N ASN A 53 2.39 -1.38 -14.27
CA ASN A 53 2.46 -0.50 -13.10
C ASN A 53 1.98 0.92 -13.45
N GLY A 54 1.32 1.60 -12.50
CA GLY A 54 0.71 2.92 -12.67
C GLY A 54 -0.69 2.90 -13.29
N THR A 55 -1.18 1.76 -13.80
CA THR A 55 -2.54 1.65 -14.34
C THR A 55 -3.57 1.94 -13.24
N SER A 56 -4.47 2.89 -13.49
CA SER A 56 -5.57 3.20 -12.58
C SER A 56 -6.67 2.16 -12.68
N VAL A 57 -7.17 1.73 -11.52
CA VAL A 57 -8.24 0.75 -11.38
C VAL A 57 -9.23 1.21 -10.31
N THR A 58 -10.49 0.88 -10.49
CA THR A 58 -11.57 1.22 -9.54
C THR A 58 -11.94 0.01 -8.71
N VAL A 59 -11.88 0.12 -7.39
CA VAL A 59 -12.29 -0.93 -6.45
C VAL A 59 -13.81 -1.06 -6.46
N ILE A 60 -14.29 -2.29 -6.71
CA ILE A 60 -15.72 -2.61 -6.74
C ILE A 60 -16.12 -3.68 -5.72
N ASN A 61 -15.19 -4.52 -5.28
CA ASN A 61 -15.45 -5.51 -4.22
C ASN A 61 -14.15 -5.97 -3.53
N ARG A 62 -14.27 -6.72 -2.44
CA ARG A 62 -13.17 -7.38 -1.74
C ARG A 62 -13.53 -8.83 -1.44
N SER A 63 -12.53 -9.69 -1.43
CA SER A 63 -12.67 -11.07 -0.98
C SER A 63 -12.86 -11.12 0.53
N ASN A 64 -13.46 -12.20 1.04
CA ASN A 64 -13.77 -12.35 2.46
C ASN A 64 -12.54 -12.28 3.37
N ASP A 65 -11.37 -12.73 2.89
CA ASP A 65 -10.10 -12.68 3.62
C ASP A 65 -9.34 -11.34 3.45
N GLY A 66 -9.85 -10.45 2.58
CA GLY A 66 -9.25 -9.16 2.25
C GLY A 66 -7.92 -9.25 1.50
N GLN A 67 -7.50 -10.43 1.03
CA GLN A 67 -6.23 -10.59 0.29
C GLN A 67 -6.36 -10.20 -1.18
N TRP A 68 -7.58 -10.29 -1.72
CA TRP A 68 -7.89 -9.96 -3.09
C TRP A 68 -8.96 -8.87 -3.16
N THR A 69 -8.77 -7.95 -4.09
CA THR A 69 -9.71 -6.87 -4.40
C THR A 69 -10.21 -7.08 -5.82
N GLN A 70 -11.53 -7.03 -5.99
CA GLN A 70 -12.13 -6.98 -7.31
C GLN A 70 -12.12 -5.54 -7.79
N VAL A 71 -11.65 -5.34 -9.01
CA VAL A 71 -11.48 -4.02 -9.60
C VAL A 71 -12.03 -3.97 -11.03
N THR A 72 -12.39 -2.78 -11.45
CA THR A 72 -12.60 -2.42 -12.85
C THR A 72 -11.34 -1.70 -13.37
N GLY A 73 -10.68 -2.28 -14.37
CA GLY A 73 -9.53 -1.72 -15.06
C GLY A 73 -9.90 -1.07 -16.40
N PRO A 74 -8.89 -0.79 -17.25
CA PRO A 74 -9.09 -0.23 -18.59
C PRO A 74 -10.12 -1.00 -19.42
N ASN A 75 -10.85 -0.29 -20.28
CA ASN A 75 -11.89 -0.84 -21.16
C ASN A 75 -13.03 -1.57 -20.41
N ASN A 76 -13.34 -1.15 -19.17
CA ASN A 76 -14.32 -1.79 -18.29
C ASN A 76 -14.04 -3.27 -17.99
N SER A 77 -12.79 -3.72 -18.15
CA SER A 77 -12.38 -5.07 -17.77
C SER A 77 -12.53 -5.24 -16.26
N GLN A 78 -13.10 -6.35 -15.83
CA GLN A 78 -13.24 -6.68 -14.40
C GLN A 78 -12.40 -7.90 -14.06
N GLY A 79 -11.76 -7.86 -12.91
CA GLY A 79 -10.97 -8.98 -12.42
C GLY A 79 -10.54 -8.78 -10.97
N TRP A 80 -9.86 -9.79 -10.45
CA TRP A 80 -9.31 -9.83 -9.12
C TRP A 80 -7.82 -9.55 -9.15
N VAL A 81 -7.37 -8.64 -8.30
CA VAL A 81 -5.96 -8.36 -8.06
C VAL A 81 -5.60 -8.63 -6.61
N TYR A 82 -4.35 -8.98 -6.36
CA TYR A 82 -3.84 -9.09 -5.01
C TYR A 82 -3.84 -7.70 -4.38
N THR A 83 -4.60 -7.52 -3.28
CA THR A 83 -4.83 -6.22 -2.64
C THR A 83 -3.53 -5.47 -2.33
N PRO A 84 -2.45 -6.15 -1.91
CA PRO A 84 -1.15 -5.51 -1.69
C PRO A 84 -0.46 -4.91 -2.92
N TYR A 85 -0.99 -5.06 -4.14
CA TYR A 85 -0.51 -4.36 -5.34
C TYR A 85 -1.33 -3.10 -5.65
N LEU A 86 -2.37 -2.79 -4.87
CA LEU A 86 -3.11 -1.54 -5.00
C LEU A 86 -2.46 -0.47 -4.14
N GLN A 87 -2.00 0.61 -4.76
CA GLN A 87 -1.31 1.74 -4.13
C GLN A 87 -1.95 3.06 -4.61
N ASN A 88 -1.59 4.18 -4.02
CA ASN A 88 -2.03 5.53 -4.41
C ASN A 88 -3.55 5.65 -4.51
N CYS A 89 -4.26 5.10 -3.52
CA CYS A 89 -5.71 5.04 -3.54
C CYS A 89 -6.35 6.40 -3.17
N ASN A 90 -7.26 6.91 -4.00
CA ASN A 90 -7.90 8.22 -3.85
C ASN A 90 -9.02 8.28 -2.79
N THR A 91 -8.80 7.82 -1.57
CA THR A 91 -9.82 8.03 -0.51
C THR A 91 -9.75 9.48 0.00
N ARG A 92 -10.70 10.34 -0.41
CA ARG A 92 -11.05 11.56 0.33
C ARG A 92 -12.28 11.31 1.21
N SER A 93 -12.06 11.01 2.49
CA SER A 93 -12.66 11.73 3.64
C SER A 93 -12.32 11.06 4.98
N GLY A 94 -11.38 11.69 5.70
CA GLY A 94 -11.39 11.97 7.14
C GLY A 94 -11.97 10.96 8.14
N SER A 95 -11.10 10.14 8.73
CA SER A 95 -11.02 9.89 10.19
C SER A 95 -9.90 8.88 10.49
N GLN A 96 -8.71 9.41 10.86
CA GLN A 96 -7.55 8.71 11.48
C GLN A 96 -6.88 7.63 10.60
N LEU A 97 -5.81 7.92 9.86
CA LEU A 97 -4.53 8.51 10.27
C LEU A 97 -3.94 9.36 9.13
N PRO A 98 -3.03 10.30 9.41
CA PRO A 98 -2.25 10.91 8.35
C PRO A 98 -1.35 9.83 7.74
N ASP A 99 -1.60 9.46 6.49
CA ASP A 99 -0.56 9.01 5.57
C ASP A 99 -0.06 10.25 4.78
N THR A 100 0.15 11.35 5.52
CA THR A 100 1.21 12.29 5.14
C THR A 100 2.50 11.48 5.17
N GLY A 101 3.52 11.84 4.38
CA GLY A 101 4.83 11.17 4.36
C GLY A 101 5.57 11.08 5.71
N ASP A 102 4.89 11.30 6.83
CA ASP A 102 5.38 11.27 8.19
C ASP A 102 5.16 9.93 8.90
N ARG A 103 4.54 8.90 8.28
CA ARG A 103 4.36 7.56 8.89
C ARG A 103 4.55 6.40 7.89
N THR A 104 5.04 5.25 8.38
CA THR A 104 4.94 3.96 7.69
C THR A 104 4.54 2.85 8.69
N GLY A 105 3.53 2.06 8.34
CA GLY A 105 3.00 0.93 9.12
C GLY A 105 2.44 1.40 10.46
N GLY A 106 1.91 2.62 10.47
CA GLY A 106 1.46 3.33 11.68
C GLY A 106 2.59 3.95 12.52
N VAL A 107 3.86 3.81 12.13
CA VAL A 107 5.02 4.34 12.88
C VAL A 107 5.51 5.66 12.27
N PRO A 108 5.74 6.72 13.06
CA PRO A 108 6.29 7.97 12.55
C PRO A 108 7.64 7.81 11.86
N VAL A 109 7.82 8.46 10.71
CA VAL A 109 9.11 8.67 10.05
C VAL A 109 10.04 9.39 11.01
N GLY A 110 11.31 8.98 11.00
CA GLY A 110 12.32 9.41 11.94
C GLY A 110 12.40 8.61 13.24
N THR A 111 11.36 7.83 13.58
CA THR A 111 11.36 6.95 14.77
C THR A 111 12.51 5.96 14.70
N ILE A 112 13.20 5.76 15.82
CA ILE A 112 14.22 4.72 15.95
C ILE A 112 13.57 3.46 16.52
N CYS A 113 13.62 2.41 15.73
CA CYS A 113 13.20 1.07 16.09
C CYS A 113 14.42 0.16 16.27
N ARG A 114 14.19 -0.98 16.90
CA ARG A 114 15.17 -2.05 17.05
C ARG A 114 14.62 -3.31 16.40
N ALA A 115 15.45 -3.95 15.60
CA ALA A 115 15.18 -5.28 15.07
C ALA A 115 15.08 -6.27 16.23
N ILE A 116 13.94 -6.93 16.40
CA ILE A 116 13.76 -7.97 17.43
C ILE A 116 13.69 -9.38 16.82
N GLY A 117 13.38 -9.48 15.52
CA GLY A 117 13.23 -10.77 14.83
C GLY A 117 11.94 -11.50 15.23
N SER A 118 11.86 -12.77 14.87
CA SER A 118 10.94 -13.72 15.48
C SER A 118 11.73 -14.74 16.32
N PRO A 119 11.09 -15.49 17.23
CA PRO A 119 11.75 -16.57 17.97
C PRO A 119 12.44 -17.60 17.07
N GLU A 120 11.91 -17.82 15.86
CA GLU A 120 12.42 -18.78 14.88
C GLU A 120 13.36 -18.14 13.84
N TYR A 121 13.26 -16.81 13.64
CA TYR A 121 14.02 -16.04 12.67
C TYR A 121 14.70 -14.85 13.36
N PRO A 122 15.90 -15.04 13.94
CA PRO A 122 16.61 -13.97 14.63
C PRO A 122 17.04 -12.84 13.68
N ASN A 123 17.14 -13.13 12.37
CA ASN A 123 17.38 -12.15 11.34
C ASN A 123 16.07 -11.79 10.64
N ILE A 124 15.82 -10.50 10.49
CA ILE A 124 14.62 -9.95 9.85
C ILE A 124 14.84 -9.91 8.35
N PRO A 125 13.99 -10.60 7.55
CA PRO A 125 14.02 -10.45 6.11
C PRO A 125 13.58 -9.05 5.71
N VAL A 126 14.31 -8.47 4.77
CA VAL A 126 14.00 -7.16 4.19
C VAL A 126 13.41 -7.37 2.80
N ARG A 127 12.33 -6.67 2.48
CA ARG A 127 11.63 -6.76 1.18
C ARG A 127 11.77 -5.47 0.38
N ASP A 128 11.73 -5.60 -0.93
CA ASP A 128 11.72 -4.48 -1.88
C ASP A 128 10.35 -3.81 -2.02
N PHE A 129 9.29 -4.48 -1.56
CA PHE A 129 7.91 -4.03 -1.65
C PHE A 129 7.12 -4.45 -0.40
N PRO A 130 6.11 -3.68 0.07
CA PRO A 130 5.46 -3.87 1.37
C PRO A 130 4.48 -5.04 1.40
N ASN A 131 4.85 -6.21 0.86
CA ASN A 131 4.00 -7.38 0.87
C ASN A 131 4.79 -8.70 0.83
N ALA A 132 4.10 -9.80 1.16
CA ALA A 132 4.69 -11.13 1.22
C ALA A 132 5.11 -11.69 -0.16
N LYS A 133 4.63 -11.10 -1.26
CA LYS A 133 4.99 -11.45 -2.64
C LYS A 133 6.13 -10.59 -3.18
N GLY A 134 6.62 -9.61 -2.42
CA GLY A 134 7.81 -8.84 -2.75
C GLY A 134 9.06 -9.73 -2.73
N TYR A 135 10.08 -9.34 -3.47
CA TYR A 135 11.36 -10.02 -3.47
C TYR A 135 12.13 -9.76 -2.17
N ASN A 136 12.93 -10.74 -1.77
CA ASN A 136 13.89 -10.53 -0.68
C ASN A 136 15.01 -9.63 -1.18
N MET A 137 15.35 -8.62 -0.39
CA MET A 137 16.60 -7.90 -0.54
C MET A 137 17.79 -8.86 -0.30
N PRO A 138 18.97 -8.58 -0.87
CA PRO A 138 20.15 -9.43 -0.73
C PRO A 138 20.80 -9.37 0.67
N PHE A 139 20.09 -8.85 1.68
CA PHE A 139 20.54 -8.72 3.05
C PHE A 139 19.36 -8.82 4.03
N ASN A 140 19.68 -9.11 5.29
CA ASN A 140 18.74 -9.15 6.41
C ASN A 140 19.24 -8.22 7.52
N PHE A 141 18.34 -7.75 8.38
CA PHE A 141 18.75 -7.08 9.62
C PHE A 141 18.92 -8.10 10.73
N ALA A 142 20.06 -8.07 11.42
CA ALA A 142 20.27 -8.92 12.59
C ALA A 142 19.43 -8.44 13.77
N LYS A 143 19.17 -9.33 14.73
CA LYS A 143 18.58 -8.94 16.01
C LYS A 143 19.41 -7.82 16.65
N ASN A 144 18.72 -6.85 17.24
CA ASN A 144 19.25 -5.62 17.83
C ASN A 144 19.79 -4.56 16.86
N THR A 145 19.75 -4.78 15.55
CA THR A 145 20.10 -3.70 14.60
C THR A 145 19.22 -2.47 14.83
N PRO A 146 19.81 -1.28 15.00
CA PRO A 146 19.06 -0.02 15.10
C PRO A 146 18.57 0.39 13.70
N LEU A 147 17.27 0.67 13.61
CA LEU A 147 16.56 0.96 12.37
C LEU A 147 15.87 2.31 12.49
N ARG A 148 16.04 3.20 11.50
CA ARG A 148 15.29 4.44 11.39
C ARG A 148 14.12 4.22 10.44
N VAL A 149 12.91 4.59 10.87
CA VAL A 149 11.75 4.63 9.98
C VAL A 149 11.92 5.79 9.00
N THR A 150 11.69 5.54 7.71
CA THR A 150 11.85 6.54 6.65
C THR A 150 10.67 6.51 5.68
N GLU A 151 10.54 7.57 4.89
CA GLU A 151 9.58 7.64 3.78
C GLU A 151 9.80 6.49 2.80
N PRO A 152 8.73 5.85 2.32
CA PRO A 152 8.83 4.80 1.32
C PRO A 152 9.22 5.38 -0.05
N PRO A 153 9.74 4.55 -0.97
CA PRO A 153 10.00 4.98 -2.34
C PRO A 153 8.72 5.49 -3.02
N ALA A 154 8.85 6.49 -3.89
CA ALA A 154 7.71 7.03 -4.63
C ALA A 154 6.88 5.94 -5.32
N GLY A 155 5.56 6.00 -5.16
CA GLY A 155 4.63 5.01 -5.71
C GLY A 155 4.49 3.72 -4.88
N GLN A 156 5.15 3.62 -3.72
CA GLN A 156 4.89 2.59 -2.73
C GLN A 156 4.25 3.22 -1.50
N GLU A 157 3.14 2.65 -1.07
CA GLU A 157 2.43 3.03 0.13
C GLU A 157 2.63 1.98 1.20
N SER A 158 2.69 2.45 2.45
CA SER A 158 2.79 1.53 3.55
C SER A 158 1.49 0.75 3.73
N GLN A 159 1.64 -0.56 3.86
CA GLN A 159 0.56 -1.42 4.32
C GLN A 159 0.60 -1.48 5.84
N SER A 160 -0.55 -1.65 6.49
CA SER A 160 -0.69 -1.63 7.96
C SER A 160 0.26 -2.59 8.71
N LYS A 161 0.84 -3.57 8.02
CA LYS A 161 1.75 -4.58 8.57
C LYS A 161 3.22 -4.41 8.16
N TRP A 162 3.56 -3.40 7.35
CA TRP A 162 4.90 -3.20 6.77
C TRP A 162 5.42 -1.80 7.04
N VAL A 163 6.65 -1.71 7.55
CA VAL A 163 7.33 -0.46 7.86
C VAL A 163 8.53 -0.32 6.95
N TYR A 164 8.73 0.85 6.37
CA TYR A 164 9.91 1.12 5.57
C TYR A 164 11.00 1.69 6.47
N VAL A 165 12.15 1.02 6.47
CA VAL A 165 13.23 1.31 7.43
C VAL A 165 14.58 1.37 6.74
N GLN A 166 15.50 2.07 7.39
CA GLN A 166 16.90 2.19 7.03
C GLN A 166 17.77 1.77 8.22
N SER A 167 18.84 1.01 7.98
CA SER A 167 19.83 0.76 9.03
C SER A 167 20.56 2.04 9.42
N VAL A 168 20.61 2.32 10.73
CA VAL A 168 21.35 3.48 11.25
C VAL A 168 22.86 3.32 11.05
N GLN A 169 23.36 2.07 11.03
CA GLN A 169 24.77 1.77 10.87
C GLN A 169 25.19 1.69 9.40
N THR A 170 24.28 1.25 8.53
CA THR A 170 24.54 1.06 7.09
C THR A 170 23.39 1.67 6.29
N PRO A 171 23.40 2.99 6.03
CA PRO A 171 22.26 3.70 5.44
C PRO A 171 21.82 3.21 4.04
N GLN A 172 22.68 2.48 3.32
CA GLN A 172 22.34 1.85 2.05
C GLN A 172 21.42 0.63 2.21
N GLN A 173 21.39 0.02 3.40
CA GLN A 173 20.48 -1.07 3.71
C GLN A 173 19.13 -0.50 4.13
N MET A 174 18.21 -0.47 3.17
CA MET A 174 16.84 -0.01 3.34
C MET A 174 15.85 -0.98 2.71
N GLY A 175 14.63 -0.99 3.23
CA GLY A 175 13.57 -1.79 2.68
C GLY A 175 12.40 -1.97 3.64
N TRP A 176 11.43 -2.75 3.18
CA TRP A 176 10.25 -3.08 3.95
C TRP A 176 10.52 -4.23 4.91
N VAL A 177 10.15 -4.01 6.17
CA VAL A 177 10.19 -5.04 7.20
C VAL A 177 8.81 -5.24 7.78
N TRP A 178 8.54 -6.46 8.23
CA TRP A 178 7.28 -6.77 8.87
C TRP A 178 7.21 -6.11 10.25
N ARG A 179 6.15 -5.33 10.50
CA ARG A 179 5.99 -4.52 11.72
C ARG A 179 6.20 -5.32 13.03
N PRO A 180 5.71 -6.56 13.18
CA PRO A 180 5.91 -7.37 14.38
C PRO A 180 7.37 -7.76 14.66
N TYR A 181 8.26 -7.68 13.66
CA TYR A 181 9.68 -8.00 13.85
C TYR A 181 10.51 -6.82 14.34
N ILE A 182 9.90 -5.64 14.50
CA ILE A 182 10.58 -4.45 15.00
C ILE A 182 9.86 -3.90 16.24
N GLN A 183 10.64 -3.44 17.21
CA GLN A 183 10.14 -2.73 18.37
C GLN A 183 10.52 -1.25 18.23
N CYS A 184 9.53 -0.36 18.24
CA CYS A 184 9.73 1.08 18.12
C CYS A 184 9.30 1.72 19.43
N ASN A 185 10.11 2.63 19.96
CA ASN A 185 9.84 3.38 21.17
C ASN A 185 9.30 4.77 20.84
#